data_AF-A0A950QNT2-F1
#
_entry.id   AF-A0A950QNT2-F1
#
_cell.length_a   1.000
_cell.length_b   1.000
_cell.length_c   1.000
_cell.angle_alpha   90.00
_cell.angle_beta   90.00
_cell.angle_gamma   90.00
#
_symmetry.space_group_name_H-M   'P 1'
#
loop_
_entity.id
_entity.type
_entity.pdbx_description
1 polymer ?
#
loop_
_entity_poly.entity_id
_entity_poly.type
_entity_poly.pdbx_seq_one_letter_code
_entity_poly.pdbx_strand_id
1 'polypeptide(L)' 'SQMGIPGLKYAMDLNGYYGGPPRLPFLPLTGEQRAEVERQMADVRN' A
#
# COMPACT_ATOMS: atom_id res chain seq x y z
N SER A 1 9.57 8.33 4.84
CA SER A 1 8.37 7.89 4.10
C SER A 1 8.76 7.42 2.70
N GLN A 2 8.98 6.12 2.49
CA GLN A 2 9.69 5.59 1.30
C GLN A 2 8.81 5.00 0.19
N MET A 3 7.49 4.83 0.39
CA MET A 3 6.66 4.01 -0.53
C MET A 3 5.67 4.80 -1.40
N GLY A 4 5.53 6.11 -1.19
CA GLY A 4 4.75 7.02 -2.04
C GLY A 4 3.33 6.54 -2.39
N ILE A 5 2.92 6.77 -3.64
CA ILE A 5 1.59 6.42 -4.17
C ILE A 5 1.32 4.89 -4.14
N PRO A 6 2.28 4.00 -4.50
CA PRO A 6 2.09 2.56 -4.36
C PRO A 6 1.76 2.11 -2.93
N GLY A 7 2.45 2.67 -1.93
CA GLY A 7 2.18 2.43 -0.50
C GLY A 7 0.75 2.79 -0.11
N LEU A 8 0.32 3.99 -0.47
CA LEU A 8 -1.03 4.48 -0.18
C LEU A 8 -2.11 3.63 -0.85
N LYS A 9 -1.93 3.28 -2.12
CA LYS A 9 -2.89 2.43 -2.85
C LYS A 9 -3.05 1.07 -2.17
N TYR A 10 -1.95 0.45 -1.78
CA TYR A 10 -2.01 -0.83 -1.08
C TYR A 10 -2.68 -0.70 0.30
N ALA A 11 -2.40 0.37 1.05
CA ALA A 11 -3.07 0.63 2.33
C ALA A 11 -4.58 0.87 2.18
N MET A 12 -5.01 1.49 1.08
CA MET A 12 -6.43 1.63 0.74
C MET A 12 -7.09 0.27 0.49
N ASP A 13 -6.41 -0.62 -0.25
CA ASP A 13 -6.88 -1.99 -0.50
C ASP A 13 -7.07 -2.78 0.82
N LEU A 14 -6.15 -2.62 1.79
CA LEU A 14 -6.26 -3.25 3.12
C LEU A 14 -7.46 -2.75 3.93
N ASN A 15 -7.93 -1.54 3.64
CA ASN A 15 -9.01 -0.87 4.37
C ASN A 15 -10.37 -0.93 3.64
N GLY A 16 -10.50 -1.81 2.65
CA GLY A 16 -11.76 -2.05 1.93
C GLY A 16 -12.07 -1.04 0.82
N TYR A 17 -11.16 -0.11 0.52
CA TYR A 17 -11.25 0.75 -0.66
C TYR A 17 -10.53 0.12 -1.86
N TYR A 18 -10.81 0.59 -3.07
CA TYR A 18 -10.06 0.16 -4.25
C TYR A 18 -8.91 1.12 -4.57
N GLY A 19 -7.70 0.78 -4.15
CA GLY A 19 -6.46 1.48 -4.52
C GLY A 19 -5.87 1.00 -5.84
N GLY A 20 -5.94 -0.31 -6.09
CA GLY A 20 -5.53 -0.93 -7.35
C GLY A 20 -4.04 -0.75 -7.70
N PRO A 21 -3.58 -1.28 -8.85
CA PRO A 21 -2.17 -1.20 -9.21
C PRO A 21 -1.73 0.26 -9.45
N PRO A 22 -0.50 0.63 -9.06
CA PRO A 22 0.08 1.89 -9.50
C PRO A 22 0.34 1.87 -11.01
N ARG A 23 0.26 3.03 -11.64
CA ARG A 23 0.61 3.23 -13.06
C ARG A 23 2.08 3.60 -13.20
N LEU A 24 2.64 3.35 -14.38
CA LEU A 24 3.97 3.86 -14.74
C LEU A 24 4.04 5.39 -14.57
N PRO A 25 5.18 5.94 -14.10
CA PRO A 25 6.47 5.27 -13.89
C PRO A 25 6.62 4.55 -12.54
N PHE A 26 5.57 4.48 -11.71
CA PHE A 26 5.65 3.80 -10.41
C PHE A 26 5.57 2.29 -10.56
N LEU A 27 6.48 1.59 -9.88
CA LEU A 27 6.45 0.13 -9.81
C LEU A 27 5.55 -0.34 -8.66
N PRO A 28 4.96 -1.54 -8.77
CA PRO A 28 4.29 -2.19 -7.65
C PRO A 28 5.24 -2.38 -6.46
N LEU A 29 4.68 -2.41 -5.25
CA LEU A 29 5.44 -2.73 -4.04
C LEU A 29 6.00 -4.15 -4.11
N THR A 30 7.25 -4.30 -3.67
CA THR A 30 7.87 -5.61 -3.37
C THR A 30 7.17 -6.28 -2.19
N GLY A 31 7.43 -7.58 -1.98
CA GLY A 31 6.87 -8.32 -0.84
C GLY A 31 7.23 -7.72 0.52
N GLU A 32 8.49 -7.29 0.68
CA GLU A 32 8.95 -6.65 1.93
C GLU A 32 8.26 -5.31 2.19
N GLN A 33 8.07 -4.51 1.15
CA GLN A 33 7.37 -3.23 1.26
C GLN A 33 5.88 -3.41 1.58
N ARG A 34 5.22 -4.42 1.01
CA ARG A 34 3.83 -4.77 1.36
C ARG A 34 3.72 -5.17 2.82
N ALA A 35 4.62 -6.03 3.29
CA ALA A 35 4.65 -6.44 4.70
C ALA A 35 4.88 -5.25 5.66
N GLU A 36 5.67 -4.25 5.26
CA GLU A 36 5.81 -3.02 6.03
C GLU A 36 4.51 -2.21 6.07
N VAL A 37 3.80 -2.07 4.94
CA VAL A 37 2.49 -1.39 4.92
C VAL A 37 1.47 -2.14 5.79
N GLU A 38 1.44 -3.47 5.73
CA GLU A 38 0.57 -4.30 6.57
C GLU A 38 0.85 -4.10 8.07
N ARG A 39 2.12 -4.07 8.47
CA ARG A 39 2.51 -3.76 9.86
C ARG A 39 2.05 -2.37 10.27
N GLN A 40 2.23 -1.36 9.41
CA GLN A 40 1.82 0.01 9.71
C GLN A 40 0.29 0.18 9.78
N MET A 41 -0.46 -0.65 9.04
CA MET A 41 -1.92 -0.61 8.99
C MET A 41 -2.60 -1.57 9.97
N ALA A 42 -1.84 -2.34 10.77
CA ALA A 42 -2.40 -3.40 11.62
C ALA A 42 -3.52 -2.92 12.57
N ASP A 43 -3.34 -1.73 13.14
CA ASP A 43 -4.28 -1.11 14.09
C ASP A 43 -5.18 -0.05 13.45
N VAL A 44 -5.08 0.15 12.13
CA VAL A 44 -5.87 1.13 11.37
C VAL A 44 -6.92 0.38 10.57
N ARG A 45 -8.19 0.54 10.95
CA ARG A 45 -9.35 -0.02 10.26
C ARG A 45 -10.44 1.04 10.20
N ASN A 46 -11.15 1.11 9.07
CA ASN A 46 -12.39 1.87 8.94
C ASN A 46 -13.60 1.06 9.40
#